data_AF-A0A1D6H2J1-F1
#
_entry.id   AF-A0A1D6H2J1-F1
#
_cell.length_a   1.000
_cell.length_b   1.000
_cell.length_c   1.000
_cell.angle_alpha   90.00
_cell.angle_beta   90.00
_cell.angle_gamma   90.00
#
_symmetry.space_group_name_H-M   'P 1'
#
loop_
_entity.id
_entity.type
_entity.pdbx_description
1 polymer ?
#
loop_
_entity_poly.entity_id
_entity_poly.type
_entity_poly.pdbx_seq_one_letter_code
_entity_poly.pdbx_strand_id
1 'polypeptide(L)'
;MGVYLSTPKTDKLSENGENDRLKFGLSSMQGWRATMEDAHSALLDLDSETAFFGVFDGHGGRVVAKFCAKYLHGQVLKSEAYSTGDLGTAVHRAFFRMDEMMQGQRGWRELSALGDKINKFSGMIEGLIWSPRGSDSNNQQDDWASEEVYMQQTPVAFTFLT
;
A
#
# COMPACT_ATOMS: atom_id res chain seq x y z
N MET A 1 13.48 19.89 -16.84
CA MET A 1 13.66 18.44 -17.06
C MET A 1 12.29 17.78 -17.03
N GLY A 2 11.99 16.90 -17.99
CA GLY A 2 10.69 16.22 -18.07
C GLY A 2 10.56 15.06 -17.09
N VAL A 3 9.44 14.35 -17.16
CA VAL A 3 9.07 13.21 -16.30
C VAL A 3 9.99 11.98 -16.51
N TYR A 4 10.84 12.02 -17.54
CA TYR A 4 11.70 10.90 -17.97
C TYR A 4 13.17 11.15 -17.67
N LEU A 5 13.86 10.07 -17.30
CA LEU A 5 15.32 9.99 -17.18
C LEU A 5 15.99 9.97 -18.55
N SER A 6 17.28 10.33 -18.61
CA SER A 6 18.10 10.21 -19.83
C SER A 6 18.39 8.75 -20.20
N THR A 7 18.41 7.84 -19.22
CA THR A 7 18.57 6.39 -19.40
C THR A 7 17.63 5.67 -18.44
N PRO A 8 17.10 4.49 -18.80
CA PRO A 8 16.21 3.75 -17.92
C PRO A 8 16.99 3.13 -16.76
N LYS A 9 16.39 3.13 -15.57
CA LYS A 9 16.84 2.27 -14.47
C LYS A 9 16.35 0.85 -14.73
N THR A 10 17.27 -0.06 -14.99
CA THR A 10 16.97 -1.44 -15.40
C THR A 10 17.09 -2.47 -14.27
N ASP A 11 17.52 -2.02 -13.08
CA ASP A 11 17.57 -2.86 -11.88
C ASP A 11 16.22 -3.49 -11.59
N LYS A 12 16.24 -4.80 -11.30
CA LYS A 12 15.05 -5.59 -10.99
C LYS A 12 14.99 -5.86 -9.49
N LEU A 13 13.87 -5.50 -8.87
CA LEU A 13 13.52 -6.01 -7.55
C LEU A 13 12.61 -7.22 -7.76
N SER A 14 13.16 -8.41 -7.57
CA SER A 14 12.45 -9.67 -7.79
C SER A 14 12.30 -10.42 -6.48
N GLU A 15 11.13 -11.01 -6.29
CA GLU A 15 10.78 -11.82 -5.12
C GLU A 15 10.03 -13.06 -5.58
N ASN A 16 10.13 -14.13 -4.81
CA ASN A 16 9.44 -15.38 -5.08
C ASN A 16 9.16 -16.09 -3.76
N GLY A 17 8.19 -17.00 -3.78
CA GLY A 17 7.83 -17.79 -2.61
C GLY A 17 6.95 -18.97 -3.00
N GLU A 18 6.81 -19.91 -2.07
CA GLU A 18 5.94 -21.07 -2.23
C GLU A 18 5.38 -21.54 -0.89
N ASN A 19 4.20 -22.15 -0.93
CA ASN A 19 3.65 -23.00 0.11
C ASN A 19 3.22 -24.35 -0.51
N ASP A 20 2.58 -25.22 0.25
CA ASP A 20 2.16 -26.54 -0.22
C ASP A 20 1.16 -26.50 -1.39
N ARG A 21 0.55 -25.34 -1.65
CA ARG A 21 -0.55 -25.17 -2.61
C ARG A 21 -0.16 -24.32 -3.83
N LEU A 22 0.69 -23.32 -3.64
CA LEU A 22 0.98 -22.28 -4.63
C LEU A 22 2.47 -21.92 -4.65
N LYS A 23 2.94 -21.49 -5.82
CA LYS A 23 4.24 -20.85 -6.01
C LYS A 23 4.04 -19.53 -6.73
N PHE A 24 4.77 -18.50 -6.35
CA PHE A 24 4.73 -17.20 -7.02
C PHE A 24 6.14 -16.68 -7.31
N GLY A 25 6.22 -15.83 -8.33
CA GLY A 25 7.37 -14.97 -8.62
C GLY A 25 6.87 -13.62 -9.09
N LEU A 26 7.56 -12.56 -8.68
CA LEU A 26 7.27 -11.19 -9.10
C LEU A 26 8.57 -10.44 -9.37
N SER A 27 8.50 -9.42 -10.22
CA SER A 27 9.62 -8.53 -10.51
C SER A 27 9.10 -7.13 -10.81
N SER A 28 9.77 -6.11 -10.30
CA SER A 28 9.46 -4.70 -10.55
C SER A 28 10.68 -3.94 -11.04
N MET A 29 10.47 -2.88 -11.83
CA MET A 29 11.52 -2.07 -12.44
C MET A 29 11.01 -0.65 -12.71
N GLN A 30 11.79 0.36 -12.34
CA GLN A 30 11.43 1.78 -12.54
C GLN A 30 11.43 2.21 -14.02
N GLY A 31 12.38 1.69 -14.81
CA GLY A 31 12.50 2.06 -16.21
C GLY A 31 12.82 3.55 -16.39
N TRP A 32 12.09 4.20 -17.29
CA TRP A 32 12.37 5.58 -17.72
C TRP A 32 11.78 6.66 -16.80
N ARG A 33 10.88 6.30 -15.88
CA ARG A 33 10.24 7.28 -14.98
C ARG A 33 11.25 7.84 -13.98
N ALA A 34 11.08 9.08 -13.57
CA ALA A 34 11.92 9.69 -12.53
C ALA A 34 11.78 8.98 -11.17
N THR A 35 10.58 8.51 -10.84
CA THR A 35 10.21 7.83 -9.60
C THR A 35 9.60 6.45 -9.87
N MET A 36 9.85 5.49 -8.98
CA MET A 36 9.12 4.23 -8.93
C MET A 36 7.89 4.43 -8.02
N GLU A 37 6.70 4.43 -8.63
CA GLU A 37 5.43 4.69 -7.93
C GLU A 37 4.61 3.44 -7.65
N ASP A 38 4.89 2.33 -8.35
CA ASP A 38 4.20 1.08 -8.11
C ASP A 38 4.58 0.45 -6.76
N ALA A 39 3.65 -0.33 -6.23
CA ALA A 39 3.83 -1.20 -5.08
C ALA A 39 3.15 -2.56 -5.35
N HIS A 40 3.44 -3.56 -4.52
CA HIS A 40 2.83 -4.88 -4.62
C HIS A 40 2.64 -5.51 -3.24
N SER A 41 1.76 -6.49 -3.17
CA SER A 41 1.60 -7.42 -2.04
C SER A 41 1.61 -8.84 -2.58
N ALA A 42 2.35 -9.73 -1.94
CA ALA A 42 2.35 -11.16 -2.25
C ALA A 42 2.32 -11.95 -0.94
N LEU A 43 1.13 -12.42 -0.57
CA LEU A 43 0.86 -13.15 0.68
C LEU A 43 0.35 -14.54 0.31
N LEU A 44 1.18 -15.56 0.53
CA LEU A 44 0.81 -16.95 0.27
C LEU A 44 -0.24 -17.48 1.25
N ASP A 45 -0.18 -17.01 2.49
CA ASP A 45 -1.04 -17.43 3.58
C ASP A 45 -1.72 -16.17 4.14
N LEU A 46 -2.77 -15.71 3.44
CA LEU A 46 -3.62 -14.62 3.92
C LEU A 46 -4.49 -15.11 5.10
N ASP A 47 -5.06 -16.30 4.95
CA ASP A 47 -5.67 -17.10 6.01
C ASP A 47 -5.35 -18.59 5.77
N SER A 48 -6.07 -19.50 6.43
CA SER A 48 -5.85 -20.95 6.27
C SER A 48 -6.08 -21.45 4.85
N GLU A 49 -6.92 -20.77 4.06
CA GLU A 49 -7.40 -21.28 2.77
C GLU A 49 -7.05 -20.38 1.58
N THR A 50 -6.64 -19.14 1.81
CA THR A 50 -6.49 -18.13 0.75
C THR A 50 -5.11 -17.50 0.70
N ALA A 51 -4.75 -17.07 -0.51
CA ALA A 51 -3.58 -16.26 -0.79
C ALA A 51 -4.03 -14.91 -1.39
N PHE A 52 -3.24 -13.87 -1.18
CA PHE A 52 -3.50 -12.53 -1.71
C PHE A 52 -2.33 -12.02 -2.53
N PHE A 53 -2.60 -11.59 -3.75
CA PHE A 53 -1.64 -10.94 -4.63
C PHE A 53 -2.24 -9.65 -5.17
N GLY A 54 -1.50 -8.54 -5.06
CA GLY A 54 -1.96 -7.23 -5.53
C GLY A 54 -0.82 -6.44 -6.15
N VAL A 55 -1.11 -5.73 -7.24
CA VAL A 55 -0.20 -4.78 -7.89
C VAL A 55 -0.91 -3.43 -7.91
N PHE A 56 -0.21 -2.38 -7.48
CA PHE A 56 -0.77 -1.06 -7.29
C PHE A 56 0.08 -0.07 -8.08
N ASP A 57 -0.50 0.49 -9.15
CA ASP A 57 0.14 1.51 -9.99
C ASP A 57 -0.11 2.90 -9.38
N GLY A 58 0.94 3.54 -8.87
CA GLY A 58 0.85 4.85 -8.26
C GLY A 58 0.90 5.96 -9.31
N HIS A 59 0.11 7.02 -9.11
CA HIS A 59 0.16 8.21 -9.95
C HIS A 59 0.13 9.49 -9.11
N GLY A 60 1.08 10.40 -9.36
CA GLY A 60 1.20 11.63 -8.57
C GLY A 60 1.90 11.40 -7.22
N GLY A 61 2.59 10.27 -7.08
CA GLY A 61 3.28 9.86 -5.87
C GLY A 61 2.99 8.41 -5.49
N ARG A 62 3.98 7.77 -4.85
CA ARG A 62 3.95 6.34 -4.50
C ARG A 62 3.23 5.99 -3.20
N VAL A 63 2.80 7.00 -2.44
CA VAL A 63 2.39 6.84 -1.04
C VAL A 63 1.07 6.06 -0.94
N VAL A 64 0.09 6.38 -1.78
CA VAL A 64 -1.21 5.66 -1.82
C VAL A 64 -1.02 4.21 -2.28
N ALA A 65 -0.22 3.97 -3.33
CA ALA A 65 0.08 2.61 -3.79
C ALA A 65 0.69 1.75 -2.67
N LYS A 66 1.64 2.31 -1.91
CA LYS A 66 2.22 1.63 -0.73
C LYS A 66 1.21 1.41 0.40
N PHE A 67 0.32 2.38 0.65
CA PHE A 67 -0.74 2.23 1.64
C PHE A 67 -1.69 1.08 1.26
N CYS A 68 -2.10 1.02 -0.01
CA CYS A 68 -2.91 -0.07 -0.55
C CYS A 68 -2.23 -1.42 -0.39
N ALA A 69 -0.95 -1.52 -0.78
CA ALA A 69 -0.17 -2.75 -0.63
C ALA A 69 -0.06 -3.22 0.84
N LYS A 70 -0.01 -2.27 1.77
CA LYS A 70 0.13 -2.57 3.20
C LYS A 70 -1.18 -3.01 3.86
N TYR A 71 -2.33 -2.47 3.46
CA TYR A 71 -3.56 -2.63 4.26
C TYR A 71 -4.74 -3.28 3.54
N LEU A 72 -4.81 -3.27 2.20
CA LEU A 72 -6.01 -3.69 1.48
C LEU A 72 -6.40 -5.15 1.81
N HIS A 73 -5.44 -6.07 1.80
CA HIS A 73 -5.66 -7.48 2.11
C HIS A 73 -6.28 -7.69 3.50
N GLY A 74 -5.83 -6.92 4.50
CA GLY A 74 -6.40 -6.97 5.84
C GLY A 74 -7.83 -6.44 5.91
N GLN A 75 -8.18 -5.42 5.12
CA GLN A 75 -9.55 -4.91 5.04
C GLN A 75 -10.50 -5.89 4.33
N VAL A 76 -10.00 -6.64 3.34
CA VAL A 76 -10.77 -7.73 2.72
C VAL A 76 -11.13 -8.78 3.77
N LEU A 77 -10.15 -9.26 4.55
CA LEU A 77 -10.37 -10.26 5.61
C LEU A 77 -11.33 -9.80 6.70
N LYS A 78 -11.29 -8.51 7.07
CA LYS A 78 -12.14 -7.94 8.12
C LYS A 78 -13.60 -7.76 7.69
N SER A 79 -13.90 -7.85 6.39
CA SER A 79 -15.26 -7.65 5.88
C SER A 79 -16.16 -8.82 6.25
N GLU A 80 -17.35 -8.57 6.79
CA GLU A 80 -18.33 -9.63 7.06
C GLU A 80 -18.69 -10.44 5.81
N ALA A 81 -18.68 -9.79 4.64
CA ALA A 81 -18.94 -10.44 3.36
C ALA A 81 -17.89 -11.52 3.03
N TYR A 82 -16.64 -11.33 3.49
CA TYR A 82 -15.58 -12.31 3.33
C TYR A 82 -15.90 -13.57 4.14
N SER A 83 -16.30 -13.39 5.40
CA SER A 83 -16.68 -14.50 6.29
C SER A 83 -17.88 -15.31 5.78
N THR A 84 -18.77 -14.71 4.98
CA THR A 84 -19.88 -15.41 4.33
C THR A 84 -19.53 -15.99 2.95
N GLY A 85 -18.27 -15.85 2.51
CA GLY A 85 -17.80 -16.34 1.20
C GLY A 85 -18.11 -15.42 0.00
N ASP A 86 -18.68 -14.24 0.23
CA ASP A 86 -18.92 -13.23 -0.81
C ASP A 86 -17.68 -12.34 -1.01
N LEU A 87 -16.70 -12.89 -1.73
CA LEU A 87 -15.44 -12.22 -2.03
C LEU A 87 -15.64 -10.92 -2.84
N GLY A 88 -16.63 -10.89 -3.73
CA GLY A 88 -16.90 -9.72 -4.57
C GLY A 88 -17.29 -8.51 -3.73
N THR A 89 -18.27 -8.70 -2.84
CA THR A 89 -18.68 -7.66 -1.90
C THR A 89 -17.57 -7.34 -0.89
N ALA A 90 -16.81 -8.33 -0.43
CA ALA A 90 -15.71 -8.13 0.50
C ALA A 90 -14.64 -7.19 -0.07
N VAL A 91 -14.18 -7.46 -1.29
CA VAL A 91 -13.21 -6.62 -1.99
C VAL A 91 -13.80 -5.24 -2.25
N HIS A 92 -15.02 -5.16 -2.79
CA HIS A 92 -15.68 -3.89 -3.05
C HIS A 92 -15.74 -2.99 -1.78
N ARG A 93 -16.18 -3.54 -0.65
CA ARG A 93 -16.22 -2.82 0.64
C ARG A 93 -14.82 -2.43 1.13
N ALA A 94 -13.83 -3.30 0.95
CA ALA A 94 -12.45 -3.01 1.34
C ALA A 94 -11.89 -1.80 0.58
N PHE A 95 -12.20 -1.65 -0.72
CA PHE A 95 -11.76 -0.48 -1.50
C PHE A 95 -12.33 0.84 -0.95
N PHE A 96 -13.63 0.90 -0.63
CA PHE A 96 -14.21 2.08 0.01
C PHE A 96 -13.61 2.34 1.39
N ARG A 97 -13.43 1.28 2.19
CA ARG A 97 -12.83 1.39 3.51
C ARG A 97 -11.40 1.94 3.45
N MET A 98 -10.62 1.56 2.44
CA MET A 98 -9.28 2.09 2.23
C MET A 98 -9.29 3.60 1.97
N ASP A 99 -10.24 4.09 1.18
CA ASP A 99 -10.38 5.53 0.92
C ASP A 99 -10.76 6.30 2.19
N GLU A 100 -11.74 5.81 2.96
CA GLU A 100 -12.09 6.37 4.27
C GLU A 100 -10.89 6.40 5.24
N MET A 101 -10.13 5.29 5.30
CA MET A 101 -8.96 5.18 6.17
C MET A 101 -7.92 6.24 5.83
N MET A 102 -7.72 6.58 4.56
CA MET A 102 -6.77 7.60 4.13
C MET A 102 -7.21 9.02 4.47
N GLN A 103 -8.52 9.27 4.55
CA GLN A 103 -9.07 10.59 4.88
C GLN A 103 -8.99 10.92 6.39
N GLY A 104 -8.99 9.90 7.26
CA GLY A 104 -8.93 10.05 8.71
C GLY A 104 -7.55 10.50 9.23
N GLN A 105 -7.49 11.05 10.45
CA GLN A 105 -6.25 11.63 11.01
C GLN A 105 -5.13 10.59 11.13
N ARG A 106 -5.48 9.34 11.48
CA ARG A 106 -4.54 8.21 11.47
C ARG A 106 -4.02 7.91 10.06
N GLY A 107 -4.90 7.95 9.05
CA GLY A 107 -4.55 7.83 7.63
C GLY A 107 -3.49 8.82 7.21
N TRP A 108 -3.71 10.11 7.48
CA TRP A 108 -2.75 11.18 7.19
C TRP A 108 -1.37 10.97 7.83
N ARG A 109 -1.34 10.50 9.09
CA ARG A 109 -0.08 10.18 9.77
C ARG A 109 0.64 9.01 9.11
N GLU A 110 -0.09 7.97 8.73
CA GLU A 110 0.48 6.79 8.07
C GLU A 110 0.98 7.13 6.66
N LEU A 111 0.20 7.89 5.88
CA LEU A 111 0.60 8.39 4.56
C LEU A 111 1.86 9.25 4.67
N SER A 112 1.93 10.15 5.65
CA SER A 112 3.12 10.96 5.94
C SER A 112 4.32 10.08 6.30
N ALA A 113 4.16 9.09 7.19
CA ALA A 113 5.22 8.18 7.59
C ALA A 113 5.74 7.31 6.43
N LEU A 114 4.84 6.86 5.54
CA LEU A 114 5.19 6.17 4.31
C LEU A 114 5.94 7.10 3.34
N GLY A 115 5.60 8.40 3.33
CA GLY A 115 6.34 9.49 2.69
C GLY A 115 7.75 9.69 3.24
N ASP A 116 7.90 9.82 4.56
CA ASP A 116 9.18 10.16 5.21
C ASP A 116 10.20 9.02 5.22
N LYS A 117 9.72 7.77 5.34
CA LYS A 117 10.57 6.59 5.13
C LYS A 117 11.25 6.62 3.76
N ILE A 118 10.62 7.25 2.76
CA ILE A 118 11.21 7.45 1.43
C ILE A 118 12.30 8.52 1.47
N ASN A 119 12.08 9.66 2.12
CA ASN A 119 13.10 10.71 2.21
C ASN A 119 14.36 10.19 2.91
N LYS A 120 14.18 9.43 3.99
CA LYS A 120 15.30 8.80 4.71
C LYS A 120 15.99 7.70 3.90
N PHE A 121 15.22 6.83 3.22
CA PHE A 121 15.79 5.79 2.35
C PHE A 121 16.54 6.42 1.16
N SER A 122 15.96 7.41 0.48
CA SER A 122 16.61 8.14 -0.62
C SER A 122 17.93 8.77 -0.20
N GLY A 123 18.01 9.33 1.02
CA GLY A 123 19.26 9.86 1.58
C GLY A 123 20.28 8.79 2.00
N MET A 124 19.84 7.57 2.32
CA MET A 124 20.73 6.45 2.66
C MET A 124 21.21 5.65 1.43
N ILE A 125 20.49 5.72 0.30
CA ILE A 125 20.88 5.06 -0.96
C ILE A 125 22.07 5.76 -1.65
N GLU A 126 22.38 7.02 -1.30
CA GLU A 126 23.69 7.60 -1.65
C GLU A 126 24.85 6.91 -0.90
N GLY A 127 24.57 6.03 0.07
CA GLY A 127 25.55 5.42 0.96
C GLY A 127 25.72 3.90 0.89
N LEU A 128 24.67 3.07 0.95
CA LEU A 128 24.82 1.60 0.96
C LEU A 128 23.49 0.86 0.72
N ILE A 129 23.57 -0.21 -0.07
CA ILE A 129 22.49 -1.15 -0.45
C ILE A 129 21.87 -1.79 0.82
N TRP A 130 20.57 -1.54 1.07
CA TRP A 130 19.81 -2.23 2.12
C TRP A 130 18.68 -3.07 1.49
N SER A 131 18.75 -4.39 1.70
CA SER A 131 17.66 -5.33 1.44
C SER A 131 17.00 -5.71 2.77
N PRO A 132 15.67 -5.59 2.93
CA PRO A 132 14.99 -6.26 4.04
C PRO A 132 14.87 -7.74 3.69
N ARG A 133 15.60 -8.60 4.39
CA ARG A 133 15.25 -10.03 4.49
C ARG A 133 14.00 -10.15 5.35
N GLY A 134 13.11 -11.05 4.94
CA GLY A 134 11.78 -11.21 5.50
C GLY A 134 11.71 -11.71 6.94
N SER A 135 10.44 -11.90 7.35
CA SER A 135 9.94 -12.37 8.64
C SER A 135 9.96 -11.34 9.77
N ASP A 136 8.95 -10.46 9.77
CA ASP A 136 8.31 -10.04 11.02
C ASP A 136 6.78 -10.17 10.83
N SER A 137 6.28 -11.37 11.04
CA SER A 137 4.85 -11.63 11.27
C SER A 137 4.49 -11.13 12.67
N ASN A 138 4.56 -9.82 12.89
CA ASN A 138 3.88 -9.20 14.02
C ASN A 138 2.43 -9.01 13.59
N ASN A 139 1.63 -10.04 13.88
CA ASN A 139 0.17 -9.99 13.87
C ASN A 139 -0.31 -9.09 15.04
N GLN A 140 0.11 -7.83 15.02
CA GLN A 140 -0.52 -6.80 15.84
C GLN A 140 -1.84 -6.52 15.15
N GLN A 141 -2.92 -6.94 15.78
CA GLN A 141 -4.29 -6.67 15.35
C GLN A 141 -4.45 -5.15 15.29
N ASP A 142 -4.17 -4.60 14.11
CA ASP A 142 -4.09 -3.17 13.89
C ASP A 142 -5.54 -2.68 13.82
N ASP A 143 -6.08 -2.33 14.98
CA ASP A 143 -7.50 -2.01 15.15
C ASP A 143 -7.74 -0.59 14.64
N TRP A 144 -8.04 -0.48 13.35
CA TRP A 144 -8.49 0.73 12.69
C TRP A 144 -9.98 0.92 13.00
N ALA A 145 -10.28 1.32 14.25
CA ALA A 145 -11.63 1.70 14.64
C ALA A 145 -12.16 2.78 13.68
N SER A 146 -13.45 2.70 13.33
CA SER A 146 -14.15 3.81 12.69
C SER A 146 -14.11 4.99 13.64
N GLU A 147 -13.29 6.01 13.35
CA GLU A 147 -13.41 7.30 14.02
C GLU A 147 -14.80 7.83 13.63
N GLU A 148 -15.76 7.78 14.55
CA GLU A 148 -16.99 8.56 14.42
C GLU A 148 -16.55 10.03 14.36
N VAL A 149 -16.56 10.58 13.15
CA VAL A 149 -16.30 12.00 12.93
C VAL A 149 -17.46 12.75 13.57
N TYR A 150 -17.31 13.15 14.83
CA TYR A 150 -18.05 14.28 15.36
C TYR A 150 -17.64 15.49 14.53
N MET A 151 -18.46 15.82 13.52
CA MET A 151 -18.41 17.12 12.86
C MET A 151 -18.71 18.21 13.90
N GLN A 152 -17.70 18.65 14.63
CA GLN A 152 -17.72 19.99 15.20
C GLN A 152 -17.53 20.94 14.02
N GLN A 153 -18.64 21.54 13.60
CA GLN A 153 -18.68 22.65 12.66
C GLN A 153 -17.73 23.74 13.15
N THR A 154 -16.55 23.82 12.55
CA THR A 154 -15.73 25.02 12.55
C THR A 154 -15.84 25.62 11.14
N PRO A 155 -16.32 26.86 11.00
CA PRO A 155 -16.47 27.47 9.68
C PRO A 155 -15.09 27.87 9.18
N VAL A 156 -14.48 27.03 8.32
CA VAL A 156 -13.38 27.45 7.45
C VAL A 156 -13.96 27.71 6.07
N ALA A 157 -14.15 28.99 5.78
CA ALA A 157 -14.48 29.47 4.44
C ALA A 157 -13.32 29.16 3.48
N PHE A 158 -13.58 28.41 2.43
CA PHE A 158 -12.71 28.34 1.25
C PHE A 158 -13.45 28.86 0.03
N THR A 159 -12.96 29.97 -0.48
CA THR A 159 -13.32 30.54 -1.77
C THR A 159 -12.66 29.70 -2.87
N PHE A 160 -13.46 29.12 -3.77
CA PHE A 160 -12.96 28.58 -5.03
C PHE A 160 -12.68 29.73 -6.00
N LEU A 161 -11.51 29.71 -6.62
CA LEU A 161 -11.26 30.38 -7.90
C LEU A 161 -10.75 29.32 -8.86
N THR A 162 -11.36 29.34 -10.05
CA THR A 162 -11.15 28.45 -11.21
C THR A 162 -9.73 28.47 -11.73
#